data_AF-A0AAE9B2H2-F1
#
_entry.id   AF-A0AAE9B2H2-F1
#
_cell.length_a   1.000
_cell.length_b   1.000
_cell.length_c   1.000
_cell.angle_alpha   90.00
_cell.angle_beta   90.00
_cell.angle_gamma   90.00
#
_symmetry.space_group_name_H-M   'P 1'
#
loop_
_entity.id
_entity.type
_entity.pdbx_description
1 polymer ?
#
loop_
_entity_poly.entity_id
_entity_poly.type
_entity_poly.pdbx_seq_one_letter_code
_entity_poly.pdbx_strand_id
1 'polypeptide(L)'
;MRNLVGEDDLRFVNAALPVGQLKDEILKEIRGWTPSNDHYRLNEYVVCQLEGDSKRFSSSVRWAVWSMDDVRSPSGRWREGGGDIFVAERSLMAGDMGLIFPCKIKDASSEQQEMIPLQVRVGQVGSPAFSDSFQEDLALALAKSMRDDLGCVNRPEIPDSLKDNGKGFP
;
A
#
# COMPACT_ATOMS: atom_id res chain seq x y z
N MET A 1 6.42 -1.24 -24.83
CA MET A 1 5.51 -1.91 -23.87
C MET A 1 4.14 -2.18 -24.53
N ARG A 2 4.08 -3.02 -25.57
CA ARG A 2 2.83 -3.32 -26.32
C ARG A 2 2.60 -4.81 -26.60
N ASN A 3 3.46 -5.71 -26.12
CA ASN A 3 3.44 -7.13 -26.52
C ASN A 3 3.36 -8.11 -25.34
N LEU A 4 2.63 -7.79 -24.26
CA LEU A 4 2.51 -8.73 -23.12
C LEU A 4 1.10 -9.22 -22.78
N VAL A 5 0.03 -8.65 -23.35
CA VAL A 5 -1.34 -9.15 -23.17
C VAL A 5 -2.14 -8.72 -24.40
N GLY A 6 -2.98 -9.60 -24.96
CA GLY A 6 -3.87 -9.23 -26.06
C GLY A 6 -4.72 -8.01 -25.68
N GLU A 7 -4.73 -6.99 -26.53
CA GLU A 7 -5.38 -5.68 -26.27
C GLU A 7 -6.91 -5.78 -26.03
N ASP A 8 -7.54 -6.92 -26.31
CA ASP A 8 -8.99 -7.10 -26.23
C ASP A 8 -9.53 -7.68 -24.90
N ASP A 9 -8.67 -8.17 -23.98
CA ASP A 9 -9.09 -8.96 -22.80
C ASP A 9 -8.92 -8.25 -21.44
N LEU A 10 -8.42 -7.01 -21.41
CA LEU A 10 -8.26 -6.24 -20.17
C LEU A 10 -9.31 -5.14 -20.07
N ARG A 11 -10.15 -5.22 -19.04
CA ARG A 11 -11.09 -4.15 -18.72
C ARG A 11 -10.67 -3.45 -17.43
N PHE A 12 -10.66 -2.13 -17.48
CA PHE A 12 -10.63 -1.30 -16.27
C PHE A 12 -12.02 -1.37 -15.65
N VAL A 13 -12.12 -1.99 -14.48
CA VAL A 13 -13.44 -2.30 -13.90
C VAL A 13 -13.86 -1.29 -12.84
N ASN A 14 -12.93 -0.49 -12.34
CA ASN A 14 -13.27 0.66 -11.53
C ASN A 14 -13.19 1.95 -12.33
N ALA A 15 -14.27 2.73 -12.27
CA ALA A 15 -14.13 4.17 -12.21
C ALA A 15 -13.38 4.46 -10.89
N ALA A 16 -12.04 4.41 -10.93
CA ALA A 16 -11.24 4.84 -9.79
C ALA A 16 -11.78 6.20 -9.36
N LEU A 17 -11.99 6.39 -8.05
CA LEU A 17 -12.33 7.71 -7.53
C LEU A 17 -11.35 8.71 -8.16
N PRO A 18 -11.81 9.87 -8.67
CA PRO A 18 -10.90 10.92 -9.09
C PRO A 18 -9.86 11.13 -7.99
N VAL A 19 -8.58 11.26 -8.34
CA VAL A 19 -7.47 11.28 -7.37
C VAL A 19 -7.72 12.27 -6.22
N GLY A 20 -8.32 13.43 -6.51
CA GLY A 20 -8.73 14.41 -5.50
C GLY A 20 -9.77 13.87 -4.51
N GLN A 21 -10.78 13.15 -4.97
CA GLN A 21 -11.80 12.54 -4.10
C GLN A 21 -11.23 11.39 -3.26
N LEU A 22 -10.37 10.56 -3.84
CA LEU A 22 -9.66 9.51 -3.10
C LEU A 22 -8.86 10.11 -1.93
N LYS A 23 -8.08 11.16 -2.23
CA LYS A 23 -7.31 11.91 -1.24
C LYS A 23 -8.21 12.48 -0.14
N ASP A 24 -9.30 13.13 -0.52
CA ASP A 24 -10.20 13.77 0.45
C ASP A 24 -10.84 12.75 1.41
N GLU A 25 -11.25 11.58 0.91
CA GLU A 25 -11.81 10.52 1.76
C GLU A 25 -10.77 9.92 2.70
N ILE A 26 -9.55 9.64 2.22
CA ILE A 26 -8.45 9.12 3.06
C ILE A 26 -8.07 10.12 4.16
N LEU A 27 -7.99 11.42 3.82
CA LEU A 27 -7.69 12.48 4.78
C LEU A 27 -8.83 12.70 5.79
N LYS A 28 -10.08 12.59 5.33
CA LYS A 28 -11.26 12.72 6.19
C LYS A 28 -11.32 11.58 7.20
N GLU A 29 -11.08 10.35 6.77
CA GLU A 29 -11.06 9.17 7.64
C GLU A 29 -10.08 9.37 8.80
N ILE A 30 -8.85 9.76 8.49
CA ILE A 30 -7.80 9.85 9.51
C ILE A 30 -7.94 11.06 10.44
N ARG A 31 -8.49 12.17 9.94
CA ARG A 31 -8.81 13.33 10.79
C ARG A 31 -9.97 13.06 11.73
N GLY A 32 -10.90 12.18 11.33
CA GLY A 32 -12.01 11.73 12.16
C GLY A 32 -11.69 10.55 13.07
N TRP A 33 -10.48 9.99 12.97
CA TRP A 33 -10.06 8.84 13.76
C TRP A 33 -9.71 9.24 15.20
N THR A 34 -10.07 8.38 16.15
CA THR A 34 -9.67 8.48 17.57
C THR A 34 -9.19 7.12 18.08
N PRO A 35 -8.39 7.05 19.16
CA PRO A 35 -7.90 5.77 19.71
C PRO A 35 -9.00 4.78 20.14
N SER A 36 -10.19 5.28 20.44
CA SER A 36 -11.35 4.41 20.73
C SER A 36 -11.93 3.74 19.48
N ASN A 37 -11.57 4.21 18.28
CA ASN A 37 -12.03 3.63 17.04
C ASN A 37 -11.24 2.35 16.76
N ASP A 38 -11.98 1.27 16.53
CA ASP A 38 -11.41 0.00 16.12
C ASP A 38 -10.65 0.14 14.79
N HIS A 39 -9.35 -0.16 14.81
CA HIS A 39 -8.46 -0.13 13.64
C HIS A 39 -8.96 -1.03 12.50
N TYR A 40 -9.71 -2.10 12.81
CA TYR A 40 -10.31 -2.98 11.81
C TYR A 40 -11.42 -2.30 10.98
N ARG A 41 -11.89 -1.12 11.39
CA ARG A 41 -12.92 -0.34 10.69
C ARG A 41 -12.37 0.68 9.69
N LEU A 42 -11.05 0.79 9.57
CA LEU A 42 -10.40 1.63 8.56
C LEU A 42 -10.66 1.06 7.16
N ASN A 43 -11.03 1.94 6.23
CA ASN A 43 -11.42 1.56 4.88
C ASN A 43 -10.21 1.21 4.02
N GLU A 44 -10.42 0.28 3.09
CA GLU A 44 -9.48 0.02 2.01
C GLU A 44 -9.97 0.71 0.74
N TYR A 45 -9.13 1.58 0.20
CA TYR A 45 -9.44 2.36 -0.99
C TYR A 45 -8.72 1.75 -2.19
N VAL A 46 -9.49 1.20 -3.13
CA VAL A 46 -8.94 0.65 -4.38
C VAL A 46 -8.56 1.81 -5.30
N VAL A 47 -7.27 1.92 -5.60
CA VAL A 47 -6.69 2.97 -6.46
C VAL A 47 -6.77 2.55 -7.92
N CYS A 48 -6.43 1.30 -8.22
CA CYS A 48 -6.46 0.76 -9.57
C CYS A 48 -6.91 -0.70 -9.53
N GLN A 49 -7.67 -1.11 -10.54
CA GLN A 49 -8.10 -2.47 -10.71
C GLN A 49 -8.21 -2.84 -12.18
N LEU A 50 -7.60 -3.95 -12.54
CA LEU A 50 -7.66 -4.59 -13.85
C LEU A 50 -8.31 -5.96 -13.68
N GLU A 51 -9.31 -6.27 -14.51
CA GLU A 51 -9.87 -7.62 -14.58
C GLU A 51 -9.80 -8.16 -16.01
N GLY A 52 -9.52 -9.46 -16.09
CA GLY A 52 -9.79 -10.32 -17.23
C GLY A 52 -10.51 -11.59 -16.76
N ASP A 53 -10.87 -12.47 -17.69
CA ASP A 53 -11.84 -13.57 -17.49
C ASP A 53 -11.63 -14.49 -16.26
N SER A 54 -10.40 -14.60 -15.73
CA SER A 54 -10.11 -15.36 -14.51
C SER A 54 -9.12 -14.65 -13.57
N LYS A 55 -8.78 -13.40 -13.87
CA LYS A 55 -7.57 -12.75 -13.37
C LYS A 55 -7.90 -11.34 -12.91
N ARG A 56 -7.68 -11.04 -11.64
CA ARG A 56 -7.85 -9.69 -11.10
C ARG A 56 -6.55 -9.18 -10.51
N PHE A 57 -6.16 -7.99 -10.91
CA PHE A 57 -5.05 -7.25 -10.34
C PHE A 57 -5.58 -5.97 -9.70
N SER A 58 -5.12 -5.66 -8.50
CA SER A 58 -5.52 -4.43 -7.81
C SER A 58 -4.37 -3.81 -7.05
N SER A 59 -4.42 -2.49 -6.98
CA SER A 59 -3.64 -1.70 -6.04
C SER A 59 -4.59 -0.95 -5.12
N SER A 60 -4.33 -0.99 -3.83
CA SER A 60 -5.13 -0.31 -2.81
C SER A 60 -4.23 0.40 -1.81
N VAL A 61 -4.85 1.36 -1.12
CA VAL A 61 -4.25 2.08 -0.01
C VAL A 61 -5.21 2.09 1.16
N ARG A 62 -4.68 2.01 2.37
CA ARG A 62 -5.44 2.17 3.60
C ARG A 62 -4.56 2.71 4.71
N TRP A 63 -5.20 3.24 5.74
CA TRP A 63 -4.55 3.35 7.04
C TRP A 63 -4.40 1.94 7.65
N ALA A 64 -3.21 1.62 8.13
CA ALA A 64 -2.86 0.28 8.57
C ALA A 64 -3.60 -0.10 9.85
N VAL A 65 -3.85 -1.40 10.02
CA VAL A 65 -4.41 -1.91 11.29
C VAL A 65 -3.34 -1.95 12.39
N TRP A 66 -2.07 -2.08 11.99
CA TRP A 66 -0.91 -2.18 12.88
C TRP A 66 -0.29 -0.83 13.14
N SER A 67 0.18 -0.63 14.37
CA SER A 67 1.01 0.53 14.70
C SER A 67 2.44 0.40 14.19
N MET A 68 3.17 1.52 14.16
CA MET A 68 4.60 1.47 13.82
C MET A 68 5.41 0.65 14.82
N ASP A 69 4.98 0.59 16.09
CA ASP A 69 5.62 -0.25 17.11
C ASP A 69 5.37 -1.74 16.85
N ASP A 70 4.15 -2.11 16.43
CA ASP A 70 3.84 -3.47 16.00
C ASP A 70 4.66 -3.88 14.77
N VAL A 71 4.79 -2.98 13.80
CA VAL A 71 5.54 -3.20 12.56
C VAL A 71 7.03 -3.36 12.85
N ARG A 72 7.59 -2.59 13.78
CA ARG A 72 8.99 -2.67 14.20
C ARG A 72 9.28 -3.83 15.15
N SER A 73 8.24 -4.45 15.72
CA SER A 73 8.41 -5.59 16.61
C SER A 73 9.07 -6.77 15.87
N PRO A 74 9.94 -7.55 16.54
CA PRO A 74 10.64 -8.68 15.93
C PRO A 74 9.71 -9.91 15.77
N SER A 75 8.62 -9.73 15.05
CA SER A 75 7.60 -10.77 14.79
C SER A 75 7.87 -11.57 13.51
N GLY A 76 8.81 -11.13 12.67
CA GLY A 76 9.09 -11.71 11.34
C GLY A 76 8.06 -11.35 10.26
N ARG A 77 6.95 -10.71 10.63
CA ARG A 77 5.85 -10.33 9.74
C ARG A 77 6.19 -9.17 8.81
N TRP A 78 7.14 -8.36 9.22
CA TRP A 78 7.61 -7.17 8.51
C TRP A 78 9.13 -7.23 8.41
N ARG A 79 9.65 -6.84 7.25
CA ARG A 79 11.08 -6.64 7.03
C ARG A 79 11.34 -5.20 6.59
N GLU A 80 12.53 -4.69 6.89
CA GLU A 80 12.93 -3.39 6.35
C GLU A 80 13.07 -3.46 4.82
N GLY A 81 12.45 -2.50 4.13
CA GLY A 81 12.56 -2.31 2.68
C GLY A 81 13.60 -1.27 2.27
N GLY A 82 14.13 -0.50 3.23
CA GLY A 82 14.97 0.68 2.99
C GLY A 82 14.22 2.00 3.22
N GLY A 83 14.94 3.05 3.59
CA GLY A 83 14.33 4.30 4.06
C GLY A 83 13.40 4.05 5.24
N ASP A 84 12.18 4.59 5.17
CA ASP A 84 11.12 4.42 6.16
C ASP A 84 10.09 3.33 5.77
N ILE A 85 10.38 2.50 4.77
CA ILE A 85 9.48 1.45 4.27
C ILE A 85 9.71 0.12 4.98
N PHE A 86 8.60 -0.50 5.38
CA PHE A 86 8.53 -1.88 5.82
C PHE A 86 7.73 -2.71 4.80
N VAL A 87 8.21 -3.91 4.54
CA VAL A 87 7.62 -4.84 3.57
C VAL A 87 6.97 -5.97 4.34
N ALA A 88 5.70 -6.24 4.05
CA ALA A 88 4.98 -7.37 4.61
C ALA A 88 5.55 -8.69 4.07
N GLU A 89 5.62 -9.71 4.92
CA GLU A 89 5.69 -11.07 4.42
C GLU A 89 4.42 -11.38 3.62
N ARG A 90 4.56 -12.00 2.43
CA ARG A 90 3.45 -12.22 1.48
C ARG A 90 2.29 -12.99 2.09
N SER A 91 2.55 -13.89 3.05
CA SER A 91 1.52 -14.66 3.75
C SER A 91 0.55 -13.79 4.54
N LEU A 92 0.99 -12.62 5.05
CA LEU A 92 0.10 -11.65 5.72
C LEU A 92 -0.87 -10.96 4.78
N MET A 93 -0.52 -10.89 3.49
CA MET A 93 -1.27 -10.13 2.49
C MET A 93 -1.90 -11.06 1.44
N ALA A 94 -2.15 -12.32 1.80
CA ALA A 94 -2.73 -13.33 0.92
C ALA A 94 -1.97 -13.50 -0.42
N GLY A 95 -0.64 -13.30 -0.40
CA GLY A 95 0.23 -13.35 -1.59
C GLY A 95 0.61 -11.97 -2.14
N ASP A 96 -0.04 -10.90 -1.71
CA ASP A 96 0.17 -9.57 -2.28
C ASP A 96 1.42 -8.87 -1.74
N MET A 97 1.93 -7.92 -2.51
CA MET A 97 2.99 -7.02 -2.05
C MET A 97 2.37 -5.99 -1.11
N GLY A 98 2.79 -5.99 0.16
CA GLY A 98 2.37 -5.01 1.15
C GLY A 98 3.54 -4.13 1.55
N LEU A 99 3.37 -2.82 1.44
CA LEU A 99 4.30 -1.82 1.99
C LEU A 99 3.61 -1.02 3.09
N ILE A 100 4.35 -0.71 4.15
CA ILE A 100 3.93 0.20 5.22
C ILE A 100 4.99 1.28 5.41
N PHE A 101 4.55 2.52 5.62
CA PHE A 101 5.41 3.63 5.98
C PHE A 101 4.69 4.65 6.87
N PRO A 102 5.40 5.37 7.75
CA PRO A 102 4.80 6.40 8.59
C PRO A 102 4.37 7.60 7.74
N CYS A 103 3.10 7.98 7.83
CA CYS A 103 2.59 9.21 7.23
C CYS A 103 1.84 10.05 8.26
N LYS A 104 2.40 11.21 8.62
CA LYS A 104 1.79 12.17 9.54
C LYS A 104 1.00 13.21 8.75
N ILE A 105 -0.28 13.39 9.09
CA ILE A 105 -1.14 14.37 8.43
C ILE A 105 -1.22 15.64 9.28
N LYS A 106 -1.11 16.80 8.64
CA LYS A 106 -1.29 18.10 9.31
C LYS A 106 -2.72 18.18 9.87
N ASP A 107 -2.83 18.67 11.11
CA ASP A 107 -4.10 18.87 11.82
C ASP A 107 -4.88 17.57 12.12
N ALA A 108 -4.27 16.40 11.92
CA ALA A 108 -4.75 15.16 12.54
C ALA A 108 -4.39 15.15 14.03
N SER A 109 -5.18 14.43 14.84
CA SER A 109 -4.95 14.35 16.29
C SER A 109 -3.53 13.87 16.59
N SER A 110 -2.93 14.36 17.69
CA SER A 110 -1.59 13.95 18.12
C SER A 110 -1.48 12.44 18.33
N GLU A 111 -2.58 11.80 18.69
CA GLU A 111 -2.69 10.35 18.86
C GLU A 111 -2.57 9.58 17.53
N GLN A 112 -2.87 10.21 16.40
CA GLN A 112 -2.62 9.66 15.06
C GLN A 112 -1.12 9.68 14.70
N GLN A 113 -0.35 10.61 15.27
CA GLN A 113 1.05 10.83 14.93
C GLN A 113 1.99 9.72 15.40
N GLU A 114 1.53 8.86 16.30
CA GLU A 114 2.31 7.75 16.87
C GLU A 114 1.82 6.36 16.41
N MET A 115 0.58 6.21 15.94
CA MET A 115 -0.05 4.88 15.94
C MET A 115 -0.53 4.31 14.61
N ILE A 116 -0.72 5.09 13.53
CA ILE A 116 -1.35 4.52 12.32
C ILE A 116 -0.59 4.91 11.05
N PRO A 117 0.30 4.03 10.54
CA PRO A 117 1.00 4.25 9.29
C PRO A 117 0.08 4.02 8.08
N LEU A 118 0.56 4.46 6.92
CA LEU A 118 -0.12 4.19 5.66
C LEU A 118 0.35 2.84 5.12
N GLN A 119 -0.60 2.03 4.66
CA GLN A 119 -0.36 0.75 4.02
C GLN A 119 -0.76 0.82 2.54
N VAL A 120 0.15 0.37 1.68
CA VAL A 120 -0.09 0.13 0.26
C VAL A 120 -0.09 -1.36 0.02
N ARG A 121 -1.05 -1.83 -0.78
CA ARG A 121 -1.13 -3.23 -1.19
C ARG A 121 -1.24 -3.29 -2.71
N VAL A 122 -0.39 -4.10 -3.32
CA VAL A 122 -0.38 -4.35 -4.76
C VAL A 122 -0.33 -5.84 -4.98
N GLY A 123 -1.34 -6.38 -5.63
CA GLY A 123 -1.42 -7.81 -5.83
C GLY A 123 -2.79 -8.26 -6.30
N GLN A 124 -3.05 -9.54 -6.14
CA GLN A 124 -3.69 -10.30 -7.17
C GLN A 124 -4.51 -11.44 -6.56
N VAL A 125 -5.77 -11.54 -6.98
CA VAL A 125 -6.60 -12.73 -6.79
C VAL A 125 -6.63 -13.46 -8.13
N GLY A 126 -5.89 -14.58 -8.27
CA GLY A 126 -6.11 -15.59 -9.33
C GLY A 126 -5.30 -15.54 -10.65
N SER A 127 -4.04 -15.11 -10.71
CA SER A 127 -3.25 -14.98 -11.96
C SER A 127 -1.71 -14.90 -11.82
N PRO A 128 -1.05 -15.80 -12.54
CA PRO A 128 0.30 -15.80 -13.08
C PRO A 128 1.12 -14.54 -13.34
N ALA A 129 0.44 -13.46 -13.73
CA ALA A 129 0.88 -12.72 -14.93
C ALA A 129 1.78 -11.51 -14.70
N PHE A 130 1.87 -11.00 -13.47
CA PHE A 130 2.70 -9.85 -13.14
C PHE A 130 3.87 -10.30 -12.28
N SER A 131 5.10 -10.02 -12.73
CA SER A 131 6.31 -10.38 -11.98
C SER A 131 6.35 -9.70 -10.62
N ASP A 132 7.06 -10.30 -9.67
CA ASP A 132 7.27 -9.69 -8.35
C ASP A 132 7.93 -8.32 -8.46
N SER A 133 8.87 -8.15 -9.40
CA SER A 133 9.49 -6.85 -9.69
C SER A 133 8.48 -5.79 -10.12
N PHE A 134 7.50 -6.16 -10.94
CA PHE A 134 6.45 -5.22 -11.37
C PHE A 134 5.56 -4.81 -10.19
N GLN A 135 5.21 -5.77 -9.33
CA GLN A 135 4.40 -5.48 -8.14
C GLN A 135 5.15 -4.58 -7.15
N GLU A 136 6.46 -4.80 -7.00
CA GLU A 136 7.34 -3.97 -6.19
C GLU A 136 7.42 -2.54 -6.72
N ASP A 137 7.78 -2.37 -8.00
CA ASP A 137 7.91 -1.07 -8.65
C ASP A 137 6.62 -0.26 -8.53
N LEU A 138 5.47 -0.91 -8.77
CA LEU A 138 4.17 -0.27 -8.66
C LEU A 138 3.81 0.07 -7.20
N ALA A 139 4.14 -0.78 -6.24
CA ALA A 139 3.90 -0.49 -4.82
C ALA A 139 4.75 0.70 -4.35
N LEU A 140 6.01 0.79 -4.76
CA LEU A 140 6.90 1.91 -4.44
C LEU A 140 6.42 3.21 -5.11
N ALA A 141 6.01 3.15 -6.38
CA ALA A 141 5.46 4.31 -7.09
C ALA A 141 4.18 4.81 -6.43
N LEU A 142 3.28 3.90 -6.06
CA LEU A 142 2.05 4.26 -5.34
C LEU A 142 2.35 4.85 -3.96
N ALA A 143 3.29 4.27 -3.21
CA ALA A 143 3.70 4.80 -1.92
C ALA A 143 4.23 6.25 -2.04
N LYS A 144 5.06 6.54 -3.05
CA LYS A 144 5.55 7.90 -3.34
C LYS A 144 4.41 8.87 -3.69
N SER A 145 3.50 8.46 -4.59
CA SER A 145 2.34 9.27 -4.94
C SER A 145 1.50 9.60 -3.71
N MET A 146 1.16 8.59 -2.90
CA MET A 146 0.36 8.78 -1.70
C MET A 146 1.06 9.68 -0.66
N ARG A 147 2.38 9.54 -0.48
CA ARG A 147 3.16 10.44 0.39
C ARG A 147 2.99 11.90 -0.03
N ASP A 148 3.15 12.17 -1.32
CA ASP A 148 3.14 13.52 -1.87
C ASP A 148 1.71 14.09 -1.93
N ASP A 149 0.75 13.28 -2.38
CA ASP A 149 -0.65 13.65 -2.54
C ASP A 149 -1.33 13.92 -1.19
N LEU A 150 -1.11 13.06 -0.18
CA LEU A 150 -1.65 13.28 1.17
C LEU A 150 -0.89 14.38 1.93
N GLY A 151 0.29 14.77 1.46
CA GLY A 151 1.11 15.80 2.09
C GLY A 151 1.64 15.38 3.46
N CYS A 152 2.21 14.17 3.55
CA CYS A 152 2.77 13.64 4.80
C CYS A 152 3.86 14.59 5.34
N VAL A 153 3.63 15.20 6.51
CA VAL A 153 4.50 16.27 7.03
C VAL A 153 5.85 15.76 7.53
N ASN A 154 5.93 14.48 7.89
CA ASN A 154 7.16 13.82 8.31
C ASN A 154 8.05 13.39 7.12
N ARG A 155 7.58 13.56 5.87
CA ARG A 155 8.33 13.28 4.64
C ARG A 155 9.07 11.93 4.68
N PRO A 156 8.34 10.80 4.83
CA PRO A 156 8.96 9.48 4.87
C PRO A 156 9.82 9.23 3.63
N GLU A 157 11.02 8.68 3.85
CA GLU A 157 11.93 8.27 2.80
C GLU A 157 11.41 6.97 2.16
N ILE A 158 11.10 7.02 0.87
CA ILE A 158 10.63 5.86 0.10
C ILE A 158 11.68 5.62 -0.99
N PRO A 159 12.39 4.47 -0.98
CA PRO A 159 13.49 4.23 -1.89
C PRO A 159 13.00 3.99 -3.33
N ASP A 160 13.93 4.01 -4.29
CA ASP A 160 13.66 3.67 -5.70
C ASP A 160 13.60 2.16 -5.96
N SER A 161 14.16 1.35 -5.07
CA SER A 161 14.08 -0.12 -5.07
C SER A 161 14.12 -0.63 -3.64
N LEU A 162 13.51 -1.80 -3.37
CA LEU A 162 13.62 -2.39 -2.05
C LEU A 162 15.01 -2.98 -1.85
N LYS A 163 15.50 -2.94 -0.61
CA LYS A 163 16.72 -3.65 -0.23
C LYS A 163 16.52 -5.14 -0.47
N ASP A 164 17.36 -5.68 -1.34
CA ASP A 164 17.46 -7.10 -1.60
C ASP A 164 18.24 -7.73 -0.44
N ASN A 165 17.53 -8.12 0.61
CA ASN A 165 18.15 -8.85 1.70
C ASN A 165 18.28 -10.30 1.26
N GLY A 166 19.32 -10.55 0.45
CA GLY A 166 19.65 -11.83 -0.14
C GLY A 166 19.30 -13.01 0.76
N LYS A 167 18.19 -13.66 0.44
CA LYS A 167 18.08 -15.11 0.57
C LYS A 167 17.99 -15.62 -0.85
N GLY A 168 19.17 -15.93 -1.41
CA GLY A 168 19.24 -16.95 -2.43
C GLY A 168 18.51 -18.17 -1.87
N PHE A 169 17.40 -18.53 -2.51
CA PHE A 169 16.86 -19.87 -2.36
C PHE A 169 17.88 -20.83 -2.98
N PRO A 170 18.31 -21.89 -2.27
CA PRO A 170 18.88 -23.05 -2.95
C PRO A 170 17.86 -23.70 -3.89
#